data_AF-A0A6M3LX30-F1
#
_entry.id   AF-A0A6M3LX30-F1
#
_cell.length_a   1.000
_cell.length_b   1.000
_cell.length_c   1.000
_cell.angle_alpha   90.00
_cell.angle_beta   90.00
_cell.angle_gamma   90.00
#
_symmetry.space_group_name_H-M   'P 1'
#
loop_
_entity.id
_entity.type
_entity.pdbx_description
1 polymer ?
#
loop_
_entity_poly.entity_id
_entity_poly.type
_entity_poly.pdbx_seq_one_letter_code
_entity_poly.pdbx_strand_id
1 'polypeptide(L)'
;MLLTGHALDRLPGLPAGVAHQCVTSPPYWGLRDYKAPAQIWGGEPGCEHVWGAASPRRRRNASDVKNPDSKQATNTGANIDLKTTDFCARCGAWRGQ
;
A
#
# COMPACT_ATOMS: atom_id res chain seq x y z
N MET A 1 -5.41 17.34 17.47
CA MET A 1 -6.18 17.71 16.26
C MET A 1 -6.34 16.46 15.39
N LEU A 2 -7.54 16.17 14.92
CA LEU A 2 -7.80 15.07 13.98
C LEU A 2 -8.45 15.66 12.73
N LEU A 3 -7.82 15.48 11.57
CA LEU A 3 -8.35 15.88 10.28
C LEU A 3 -8.89 14.64 9.55
N THR A 4 -10.11 14.71 9.03
CA THR A 4 -10.75 13.61 8.29
C THR A 4 -11.00 14.01 6.83
N GLY A 5 -10.57 13.18 5.89
CA GLY A 5 -10.73 13.41 4.46
C GLY A 5 -9.47 13.07 3.67
N HIS A 6 -9.50 13.36 2.36
CA HIS A 6 -8.36 13.12 1.48
C HIS A 6 -7.18 14.03 1.86
N ALA A 7 -5.98 13.47 1.94
CA ALA A 7 -4.81 14.19 2.47
C ALA A 7 -4.46 15.43 1.63
N LEU A 8 -4.61 15.35 0.29
CA LEU A 8 -4.35 16.49 -0.60
C LEU A 8 -5.33 17.65 -0.38
N ASP A 9 -6.52 17.38 0.17
CA ASP A 9 -7.53 18.41 0.41
C ASP A 9 -7.37 19.03 1.81
N ARG A 10 -6.90 18.24 2.78
CA ARG A 10 -6.84 18.63 4.19
C ARG A 10 -5.52 19.26 4.61
N LEU A 11 -4.40 18.71 4.15
CA LEU A 11 -3.07 19.17 4.57
C LEU A 11 -2.76 20.62 4.15
N PRO A 12 -3.20 21.14 2.99
CA PRO A 12 -2.97 22.55 2.63
C PRO A 12 -3.61 23.56 3.59
N GLY A 13 -4.63 23.15 4.37
CA GLY A 13 -5.27 24.00 5.37
C GLY A 13 -4.48 24.13 6.68
N LEU A 14 -3.37 23.39 6.83
CA LEU A 14 -2.52 23.48 8.01
C LEU A 14 -1.56 24.68 7.93
N PRO A 15 -1.29 25.37 9.06
CA PRO A 15 -0.25 26.38 9.09
C PRO A 15 1.12 25.82 8.70
N ALA A 16 1.92 26.62 7.99
CA ALA A 16 3.29 26.26 7.66
C ALA A 16 4.12 26.04 8.94
N GLY A 17 5.02 25.05 8.91
CA GLY A 17 5.94 24.75 10.03
C GLY A 17 5.32 24.02 11.22
N VAL A 18 4.06 23.60 11.15
CA VAL A 18 3.38 22.92 12.28
C VAL A 18 3.88 21.49 12.54
N ALA A 19 4.49 20.84 11.54
CA ALA A 19 4.96 19.47 11.62
C ALA A 19 6.48 19.38 11.41
N HIS A 20 7.19 18.79 12.38
CA HIS A 20 8.61 18.47 12.26
C HIS A 20 8.87 17.13 11.54
N GLN A 21 7.88 16.24 11.51
CA GLN A 21 8.01 14.90 10.96
C GLN A 21 6.69 14.46 10.31
N CYS A 22 6.79 13.72 9.21
CA CYS A 22 5.68 13.06 8.55
C CYS A 22 5.88 11.55 8.62
N VAL A 23 4.93 10.83 9.23
CA VAL A 23 4.93 9.37 9.27
C VAL A 23 3.68 8.88 8.55
N THR A 24 3.88 8.15 7.46
CA THR A 24 2.80 7.60 6.66
C THR A 24 2.94 6.08 6.55
N SER A 25 1.80 5.41 6.44
CA SER A 25 1.73 3.98 6.16
C SER A 25 0.94 3.77 4.88
N PRO A 26 1.40 4.28 3.72
CA PRO A 26 0.69 4.09 2.48
C PRO A 26 0.53 2.59 2.20
N PRO A 27 -0.43 2.20 1.35
CA PRO A 27 -0.74 0.80 1.09
C PRO A 27 0.26 0.08 0.16
N TYR A 28 1.54 0.48 0.24
CA TYR A 28 2.74 -0.08 -0.36
C TYR A 28 2.49 -1.26 -1.32
N TRP A 29 2.03 -1.00 -2.55
CA TRP A 29 1.90 -2.02 -3.61
C TRP A 29 1.19 -3.32 -3.21
N GLY A 30 0.11 -3.20 -2.43
CA GLY A 30 -0.69 -4.34 -1.98
C GLY A 30 -0.17 -5.02 -0.72
N LEU A 31 0.83 -4.45 -0.04
CA LEU A 31 1.28 -4.93 1.27
C LEU A 31 0.27 -4.67 2.39
N ARG A 32 -0.63 -3.68 2.22
CA ARG A 32 -1.69 -3.36 3.18
C ARG A 32 -3.01 -3.07 2.49
N ASP A 33 -4.10 -3.46 3.16
CA ASP A 33 -5.49 -3.20 2.77
C ASP A 33 -6.19 -2.38 3.87
N TYR A 34 -6.66 -1.20 3.50
CA TYR A 34 -7.32 -0.19 4.34
C TYR A 34 -8.78 -0.03 3.92
N LYS A 35 -9.26 -0.84 2.98
CA LYS A 35 -10.62 -0.81 2.41
C LYS A 35 -10.96 0.55 1.78
N ALA A 36 -9.96 1.23 1.22
CA ALA A 36 -10.15 2.47 0.49
C ALA A 36 -10.32 2.20 -1.03
N PRO A 37 -10.96 3.11 -1.78
CA PRO A 37 -11.02 3.01 -3.24
C PRO A 37 -9.62 2.95 -3.86
N ALA A 38 -9.46 2.18 -4.94
CA ALA A 38 -8.20 2.11 -5.66
C ALA A 38 -7.88 3.43 -6.36
N GLN A 39 -6.60 3.81 -6.31
CA GLN A 39 -5.97 4.96 -6.93
C GLN A 39 -4.88 4.48 -7.91
N ILE A 40 -4.39 5.40 -8.74
CA ILE A 40 -3.28 5.15 -9.65
C ILE A 40 -2.02 5.76 -9.05
N TRP A 41 -1.00 4.93 -8.85
CA TRP A 41 0.27 5.31 -8.26
C TRP A 41 1.39 5.21 -9.29
N GLY A 42 2.06 6.33 -9.54
CA GLY A 42 3.20 6.41 -10.46
C GLY A 42 2.82 6.13 -11.92
N GLY A 43 3.84 5.78 -12.71
CA GLY A 43 3.73 5.60 -14.16
C GLY A 43 3.76 6.93 -14.93
N GLU A 44 3.61 6.81 -16.24
CA GLU A 44 3.77 7.93 -17.17
C GLU A 44 2.49 8.77 -17.28
N PRO A 45 2.59 10.12 -17.23
CA PRO A 45 1.47 11.01 -17.53
C PRO A 45 0.89 10.71 -18.92
N GLY A 46 -0.44 10.65 -19.02
CA GLY A 46 -1.13 10.41 -20.29
C GLY A 46 -1.10 8.95 -20.78
N CYS A 47 -0.58 8.01 -19.99
CA CYS A 47 -0.65 6.59 -20.33
C CYS A 47 -2.12 6.10 -20.32
N GLU A 48 -2.58 5.57 -21.45
CA GLU A 48 -3.78 4.75 -21.50
C GLU A 48 -3.49 3.38 -20.86
N HIS A 49 -3.73 3.31 -19.56
CA HIS A 49 -3.33 2.15 -18.76
C HIS A 49 -3.97 0.85 -19.24
N VAL A 50 -3.17 -0.22 -19.30
CA VAL A 50 -3.62 -1.59 -19.54
C VAL A 50 -3.30 -2.40 -18.30
N TRP A 51 -4.33 -2.71 -17.51
CA TRP A 51 -4.19 -3.36 -16.22
C TRP A 51 -4.03 -4.88 -16.37
N GLY A 52 -2.98 -5.42 -15.75
CA GLY A 52 -2.79 -6.85 -15.60
C GLY A 52 -2.68 -7.24 -14.13
N ALA A 53 -3.27 -8.38 -13.78
CA ALA A 53 -3.12 -8.96 -12.45
C ALA A 53 -1.65 -9.38 -12.22
N ALA A 54 -1.05 -8.85 -11.18
CA ALA A 54 0.29 -9.17 -10.73
C ALA A 54 0.22 -10.04 -9.47
N SER A 55 1.05 -11.08 -9.46
CA SER A 55 1.22 -11.87 -8.25
C SER A 55 1.79 -11.02 -7.11
N PRO A 56 1.37 -11.29 -5.87
CA PRO A 56 1.96 -10.65 -4.71
C PRO A 56 3.49 -10.77 -4.67
N ARG A 57 4.17 -9.69 -4.24
CA ARG A 57 5.65 -9.64 -4.11
C ARG A 57 6.23 -10.68 -3.15
N ARG A 58 5.42 -11.21 -2.24
CA ARG A 58 5.78 -12.21 -1.24
C ARG A 58 4.57 -13.11 -1.01
N ARG A 59 4.77 -14.41 -1.10
CA ARG A 59 3.84 -15.42 -0.58
C ARG A 59 4.49 -16.00 0.65
N ARG A 60 3.77 -16.08 1.76
CA ARG A 60 4.30 -16.69 2.98
C ARG A 60 3.27 -17.67 3.48
N ASN A 61 3.58 -18.95 3.31
CA ASN A 61 2.75 -20.01 3.79
C ASN A 61 3.08 -20.32 5.26
N ALA A 62 2.16 -20.99 5.97
CA ALA A 62 2.40 -21.44 7.33
C ALA A 62 3.67 -22.33 7.44
N SER A 63 3.98 -23.10 6.40
CA SER A 63 5.19 -23.93 6.32
C SER A 63 6.50 -23.14 6.24
N ASP A 64 6.46 -21.84 5.92
CA ASP A 64 7.65 -20.98 5.91
C ASP A 64 8.05 -20.50 7.32
N VAL A 65 7.22 -20.76 8.32
CA VAL A 65 7.47 -20.42 9.73
C VAL A 65 8.33 -21.51 10.38
N LYS A 66 9.65 -21.34 10.31
CA LYS A 66 10.63 -22.31 10.87
C LYS A 66 10.66 -22.36 12.40
N ASN A 67 10.34 -21.25 13.07
CA ASN A 67 10.31 -21.18 14.52
C ASN A 67 8.92 -20.71 14.99
N PRO A 68 8.07 -21.62 15.50
CA PRO A 68 6.71 -21.30 15.93
C PRO A 68 6.68 -20.36 17.15
N ASP A 69 7.76 -20.29 17.93
CA ASP A 69 7.86 -19.39 19.10
C ASP A 69 8.38 -17.99 18.73
N SER A 70 8.69 -17.74 17.46
CA SER A 70 9.15 -16.41 17.03
C SER A 70 8.01 -15.39 17.08
N LYS A 71 8.34 -14.11 17.39
CA LYS A 71 7.35 -13.01 17.32
C LYS A 71 6.72 -12.88 15.93
N GLN A 72 7.44 -13.27 14.89
CA GLN A 72 6.95 -13.27 13.52
C GLN A 72 5.90 -14.36 13.27
N ALA A 73 5.92 -15.48 14.02
CA ALA A 73 4.94 -16.54 13.90
C ALA A 73 3.55 -16.12 14.42
N THR A 74 3.51 -15.31 15.48
CA THR A 74 2.25 -14.83 16.08
C THR A 74 1.78 -13.49 15.50
N ASN A 75 2.61 -12.80 14.72
CA ASN A 75 2.24 -11.55 14.08
C ASN A 75 1.43 -11.81 12.81
N THR A 76 0.10 -11.68 12.89
CA THR A 76 -0.83 -11.79 11.75
C THR A 76 -0.38 -10.91 10.57
N GLY A 77 0.09 -9.69 10.83
CA GLY A 77 0.57 -8.76 9.78
C GLY A 77 1.86 -9.20 9.09
N ALA A 78 2.61 -10.16 9.66
CA ALA A 78 3.80 -10.75 9.07
C ALA A 78 3.51 -12.04 8.27
N ASN A 79 2.32 -12.62 8.43
CA ASN A 79 1.91 -13.91 7.85
C ASN A 79 0.69 -13.80 6.93
N ILE A 80 0.14 -12.60 6.73
CA ILE A 80 -0.93 -12.39 5.75
C ILE A 80 -0.35 -12.58 4.34
N ASP A 81 -0.98 -13.48 3.58
CA ASP A 81 -0.76 -13.58 2.16
C ASP A 81 -1.14 -12.25 1.50
N LEU A 82 -0.17 -11.70 0.80
CA LEU A 82 -0.36 -10.51 0.01
C LEU A 82 -1.40 -10.79 -1.08
N LYS A 83 -2.31 -9.85 -1.28
CA LYS A 83 -3.34 -9.97 -2.31
C LYS A 83 -2.72 -9.76 -3.68
N THR A 84 -3.29 -10.42 -4.69
CA THR A 84 -3.08 -10.07 -6.09
C THR A 84 -3.37 -8.58 -6.27
N THR A 85 -2.53 -7.90 -7.04
CA THR A 85 -2.65 -6.46 -7.25
C THR A 85 -2.46 -6.13 -8.71
N ASP A 86 -2.81 -4.93 -9.16
CA ASP A 86 -2.80 -4.61 -10.59
C ASP A 86 -1.67 -3.65 -10.93
N PHE A 87 -0.85 -4.04 -11.90
CA PHE A 87 0.13 -3.13 -12.50
C PHE A 87 -0.21 -2.91 -13.97
N CYS A 88 0.05 -1.68 -14.44
CA CYS A 88 -0.07 -1.33 -15.84
C CYS A 88 1.05 -2.01 -16.62
N ALA A 89 0.71 -2.84 -17.61
CA ALA A 89 1.68 -3.51 -18.46
C ALA A 89 2.49 -2.55 -19.36
N ARG A 90 2.00 -1.30 -19.55
CA ARG A 90 2.64 -0.29 -20.39
C ARG A 90 3.63 0.60 -19.65
N CYS A 91 3.23 1.12 -18.48
CA CYS A 91 4.03 2.12 -17.75
C CYS A 91 4.41 1.71 -16.32
N GLY A 92 4.03 0.52 -15.87
CA GLY A 92 4.31 0.06 -14.51
C GLY A 92 3.57 0.82 -13.41
N ALA A 93 2.61 1.69 -13.75
CA ALA A 93 1.71 2.29 -12.77
C ALA A 93 1.03 1.20 -11.94
N TRP A 94 0.82 1.46 -10.66
CA TRP A 94 0.13 0.54 -9.78
C TRP A 94 -1.31 1.01 -9.55
N ARG A 95 -2.28 0.11 -9.71
CA ARG A 95 -3.68 0.36 -9.36
C ARG A 95 -4.00 -0.35 -8.05
N GLY A 96 -4.13 0.43 -7.00
CA GLY A 96 -4.45 -0.01 -5.66
C GLY A 96 -4.79 1.17 -4.77
N GLN A 97 -5.28 0.93 -3.56
CA GLN A 97 -5.64 2.00 -2.63
C GLN A 97 -4.49 2.94 -2.30
#